data_AF-A0A1G8S3W8-F1
#
_entry.id   AF-A0A1G8S3W8-F1
#
_cell.length_a   1.000
_cell.length_b   1.000
_cell.length_c   1.000
_cell.angle_alpha   90.00
_cell.angle_beta   90.00
_cell.angle_gamma   90.00
#
_symmetry.space_group_name_H-M   'P 1'
#
loop_
_entity.id
_entity.type
_entity.pdbx_description
1 polymer ?
#
loop_
_entity_poly.entity_id
_entity_poly.type
_entity_poly.pdbx_seq_one_letter_code
_entity_poly.pdbx_strand_id
1 'polypeptide(L)' 'MASLDTYTCNECGTAFKSMAGANAAEAGYCSPACETEGKGL' A
#
# COMPACT_ATOMS: atom_id res chain seq x y z
N MET A 1 -16.08 1.67 -13.68
CA MET A 1 -15.89 1.15 -12.31
C MET A 1 -14.39 1.07 -12.07
N ALA A 2 -13.86 1.72 -11.03
CA ALA A 2 -12.44 1.55 -10.69
C ALA A 2 -12.24 0.13 -10.15
N SER A 3 -11.39 -0.65 -10.81
CA SER A 3 -10.96 -1.95 -10.29
C SER A 3 -10.03 -1.72 -9.11
N LEU A 4 -10.40 -2.28 -7.96
CA LEU A 4 -9.54 -2.36 -6.79
C LEU A 4 -8.72 -3.65 -6.92
N ASP A 5 -7.43 -3.51 -7.15
CA ASP A 5 -6.49 -4.62 -7.17
C ASP A 5 -5.97 -4.91 -5.76
N THR A 6 -5.50 -6.13 -5.55
CA THR A 6 -4.94 -6.55 -4.25
C THR A 6 -3.43 -6.42 -4.29
N TYR A 7 -2.88 -5.67 -3.35
CA TYR A 7 -1.45 -5.44 -3.17
C TYR A 7 -1.02 -5.94 -1.79
N THR A 8 0.25 -6.30 -1.66
CA THR A 8 0.83 -6.72 -0.38
C THR A 8 1.60 -5.56 0.23
N CYS A 9 1.35 -5.26 1.50
CA CYS A 9 2.11 -4.23 2.22
C CYS A 9 3.54 -4.70 2.46
N ASN A 10 4.51 -3.89 2.08
CA ASN A 10 5.94 -4.21 2.26
C ASN A 10 6.39 -4.17 3.73
N GLU A 11 5.65 -3.48 4.59
CA GLU A 11 5.97 -3.37 6.02
C GLU A 11 5.34 -4.50 6.84
N CYS A 12 4.02 -4.59 6.83
CA CYS A 12 3.29 -5.52 7.70
C CYS A 12 2.90 -6.83 7.00
N GLY A 13 3.21 -7.00 5.72
CA GLY A 13 2.88 -8.20 4.93
C GLY A 13 1.38 -8.41 4.66
N THR A 14 0.52 -7.49 5.09
CA THR A 14 -0.93 -7.62 4.95
C THR A 14 -1.37 -7.29 3.53
N ALA A 15 -2.32 -8.07 2.99
CA ALA A 15 -2.96 -7.78 1.72
C ALA A 15 -3.97 -6.63 1.87
N PHE A 16 -3.88 -5.62 1.02
CA PHE A 16 -4.80 -4.49 0.99
C PHE A 16 -5.30 -4.23 -0.43
N LYS A 17 -6.50 -3.63 -0.54
CA LYS A 17 -7.10 -3.27 -1.81
C LYS A 17 -6.80 -1.82 -2.14
N SER A 18 -6.33 -1.56 -3.36
CA SER A 18 -6.04 -0.21 -3.83
C SER A 18 -6.35 -0.07 -5.30
N MET A 19 -6.52 1.17 -5.77
CA MET A 19 -6.65 1.44 -7.20
C MET A 19 -5.27 1.37 -7.86
N ALA A 20 -5.19 0.81 -9.06
CA ALA A 20 -3.98 0.88 -9.87
C ALA A 20 -3.59 2.36 -10.09
N GLY A 21 -2.35 2.71 -9.75
CA GLY A 21 -1.84 4.08 -9.81
C GLY A 21 -2.20 4.98 -8.61
N ALA A 22 -2.83 4.45 -7.55
CA ALA A 22 -2.93 5.19 -6.29
C ALA A 22 -1.58 5.15 -5.54
N ASN A 23 -1.26 6.21 -4.81
CA ASN A 23 -0.02 6.30 -4.02
C ASN A 23 0.23 5.06 -3.14
N ALA A 24 -0.81 4.49 -2.53
CA ALA A 24 -0.69 3.28 -1.72
C ALA A 24 -0.26 2.06 -2.53
N ALA A 25 -0.75 1.92 -3.77
CA ALA A 25 -0.34 0.84 -4.69
C ALA A 25 1.08 1.05 -5.21
N GLU A 26 1.45 2.29 -5.53
CA GLU A 26 2.80 2.62 -6.03
C GLU A 26 3.87 2.53 -4.94
N ALA A 27 3.56 2.99 -3.73
CA ALA A 27 4.47 2.92 -2.58
C ALA A 27 4.50 1.51 -1.96
N GLY A 28 3.45 0.70 -2.15
CA GLY A 28 3.36 -0.65 -1.60
C GLY A 28 3.10 -0.69 -0.09
N TYR A 29 2.44 0.34 0.46
CA TYR A 29 2.10 0.40 1.88
C TYR A 29 0.59 0.55 2.08
N CYS A 30 0.03 -0.22 3.01
CA CYS A 30 -1.41 -0.22 3.28
C CYS A 30 -1.89 1.01 4.06
N SER A 31 -0.98 1.76 4.69
CA SER A 31 -1.29 2.93 5.50
C SER A 31 -0.09 3.90 5.57
N PRO A 32 -0.33 5.18 5.90
CA PRO A 32 0.76 6.14 6.11
C PRO A 32 1.71 5.73 7.24
N ALA A 33 1.21 5.05 8.28
CA ALA A 33 2.04 4.55 9.36
C ALA A 33 3.05 3.50 8.85
N CYS A 34 2.58 2.50 8.10
CA CYS A 34 3.44 1.51 7.47
C CYS A 34 4.43 2.14 6.48
N GLU A 35 4.04 3.20 5.78
CA GLU A 35 4.96 3.93 4.91
C GLU A 35 6.05 4.65 5.70
N THR A 36 5.70 5.34 6.79
CA THR A 36 6.67 6.00 7.67
C THR A 36 7.63 4.99 8.30
N GLU A 37 7.11 3.89 8.87
CA GLU A 37 7.93 2.83 9.46
C GLU A 37 8.83 2.16 8.42
N GLY A 38 8.27 1.73 7.29
CA GLY A 38 9.02 1.04 6.24
C GLY A 38 10.03 1.92 5.51
N LYS A 39 9.87 3.25 5.54
CA LYS A 39 10.86 4.22 5.03
C LYS A 39 11.80 4.77 6.10
N GLY A 40 11.57 4.47 7.37
CA GLY A 40 12.35 5.01 8.50
C GLY A 40 12.31 6.54 8.59
N LEU A 41 11.15 7.15 8.30
CA LEU A 41 10.93 8.60 8.29
C LEU A 41 10.52 9.16 9.65
#